data_AF-A0A355WI70-F1
#
_entry.id   AF-A0A355WI70-F1
#
_cell.length_a   1.000
_cell.length_b   1.000
_cell.length_c   1.000
_cell.angle_alpha   90.00
_cell.angle_beta   90.00
_cell.angle_gamma   90.00
#
_symmetry.space_group_name_H-M   'P 1'
#
loop_
_entity.id
_entity.type
_entity.pdbx_description
1 polymer ?
#
loop_
_entity_poly.entity_id
_entity_poly.type
_entity_poly.pdbx_seq_one_letter_code
_entity_poly.pdbx_strand_id
1 'polypeptide(L)'
;KLMDALDVVVSFELPESMLEAEAGSIAHQLWHDENPDVEGHNHDAVETTDEHRTLATRRVKLGLFLAELGTKKEITVSDTEMQQAVMQQAQQYPGQERQFYEFIQKNEQALQQIRAPLFEDKVVDYILELADVSEKTVNKDELQAAIEALGDD
;
A
#
# COMPACT_ATOMS: atom_id res chain seq x y z
N LYS A 1 6.16 -4.96 -11.47
CA LYS A 1 7.46 -5.65 -11.73
C LYS A 1 8.37 -5.76 -10.51
N LEU A 2 8.76 -4.67 -9.83
CA LEU A 2 9.64 -4.78 -8.67
C LEU A 2 9.00 -5.62 -7.56
N MET A 3 7.77 -5.29 -7.16
CA MET A 3 7.05 -6.04 -6.10
C MET A 3 6.82 -7.50 -6.46
N ASP A 4 6.52 -7.81 -7.73
CA ASP A 4 6.37 -9.19 -8.20
C ASP A 4 7.70 -9.96 -8.10
N ALA A 5 8.81 -9.32 -8.50
CA ALA A 5 10.13 -9.91 -8.38
C ALA A 5 10.53 -10.14 -6.91
N LEU A 6 10.19 -9.19 -6.02
CA LEU A 6 10.40 -9.31 -4.59
C LEU A 6 9.55 -10.45 -4.00
N ASP A 7 8.30 -10.61 -4.43
CA ASP A 7 7.40 -11.65 -3.93
C ASP A 7 7.94 -13.07 -4.21
N VAL A 8 8.64 -13.25 -5.33
CA VAL A 8 9.29 -14.52 -5.71
C VAL A 8 10.53 -14.82 -4.86
N VAL A 9 11.34 -13.81 -4.54
CA VAL A 9 12.64 -14.02 -3.85
C VAL A 9 12.55 -13.92 -2.33
N VAL A 10 11.56 -13.18 -1.81
CA VAL A 10 11.35 -13.01 -0.38
C VAL A 10 10.46 -14.15 0.12
N SER A 11 11.00 -14.96 1.03
CA SER A 11 10.30 -16.09 1.63
C SER A 11 10.62 -16.20 3.12
N PHE A 12 9.59 -16.14 3.95
CA PHE A 12 9.64 -16.38 5.39
C PHE A 12 8.23 -16.72 5.88
N GLU A 13 8.13 -17.38 7.03
CA GLU A 13 6.83 -17.71 7.64
C GLU A 13 6.16 -16.45 8.19
N LEU A 14 4.86 -16.31 7.90
CA LEU A 14 4.07 -15.18 8.37
C LEU A 14 3.37 -15.53 9.69
N PRO A 15 3.26 -14.58 10.64
CA PRO A 15 2.39 -14.76 11.79
C PRO A 15 0.93 -14.92 11.33
N GLU A 16 0.30 -16.05 11.68
CA GLU A 16 -1.08 -16.36 11.28
C GLU A 16 -2.05 -15.23 11.65
N SER A 17 -1.89 -14.62 12.83
CA SER A 17 -2.75 -13.52 13.26
C SER A 17 -2.67 -12.28 12.36
N MET A 18 -1.51 -12.01 11.75
CA MET A 18 -1.36 -10.91 10.80
C MET A 18 -1.96 -11.27 9.44
N LEU A 19 -1.79 -12.52 9.01
CA LEU A 19 -2.39 -13.02 7.79
C LEU A 19 -3.92 -12.96 7.84
N GLU A 20 -4.53 -13.43 8.94
CA GLU A 20 -5.98 -13.37 9.12
C GLU A 20 -6.51 -11.94 9.18
N ALA A 21 -5.79 -11.04 9.86
CA ALA A 21 -6.18 -9.64 9.97
C ALA A 21 -6.18 -8.96 8.59
N GLU A 22 -5.13 -9.17 7.79
CA GLU A 22 -5.07 -8.62 6.44
C GLU A 22 -6.11 -9.27 5.52
N ALA A 23 -6.29 -10.59 5.57
CA ALA A 23 -7.29 -11.29 4.78
C ALA A 23 -8.71 -10.77 5.08
N GLY A 24 -9.03 -10.54 6.35
CA GLY A 24 -10.29 -9.92 6.76
C GLY A 24 -10.44 -8.49 6.24
N SER A 25 -9.37 -7.70 6.30
CA SER A 25 -9.37 -6.33 5.76
C SER A 25 -9.61 -6.30 4.24
N ILE A 26 -8.95 -7.20 3.49
CA ILE A 26 -9.12 -7.32 2.04
C ILE A 26 -10.55 -7.76 1.71
N ALA A 27 -11.07 -8.78 2.39
CA ALA A 27 -12.42 -9.27 2.17
C ALA A 27 -13.45 -8.14 2.38
N HIS A 28 -13.31 -7.40 3.48
CA HIS A 28 -14.16 -6.28 3.79
C HIS A 28 -14.06 -5.14 2.75
N GLN A 29 -12.86 -4.85 2.27
CA GLN A 29 -12.64 -3.84 1.23
C GLN A 29 -13.33 -4.23 -0.08
N LEU A 30 -13.08 -5.44 -0.58
CA LEU A 30 -13.67 -5.92 -1.84
C LEU A 30 -15.19 -5.99 -1.76
N TRP A 31 -15.73 -6.39 -0.61
CA TRP A 31 -17.18 -6.39 -0.41
C TRP A 31 -17.79 -4.99 -0.53
N HIS A 32 -17.15 -3.95 0.02
CA HIS A 32 -17.63 -2.57 -0.14
C HIS A 32 -17.48 -2.05 -1.57
N ASP A 33 -16.44 -2.45 -2.29
CA ASP A 33 -16.28 -2.11 -3.71
C ASP A 33 -17.44 -2.68 -4.56
N GLU A 34 -17.92 -3.87 -4.20
CA GLU A 34 -19.11 -4.50 -4.81
C GLU A 34 -20.45 -3.94 -4.30
N ASN A 35 -20.46 -3.31 -3.11
CA ASN A 35 -21.65 -2.78 -2.45
C ASN A 35 -21.49 -1.29 -2.10
N PRO A 36 -21.31 -0.40 -3.10
CA PRO A 36 -20.96 1.00 -2.88
C PRO A 36 -22.04 1.81 -2.17
N ASP A 37 -23.30 1.36 -2.20
CA ASP A 37 -24.43 2.01 -1.53
C ASP A 37 -24.48 1.71 -0.02
N VAL A 38 -23.67 0.76 0.48
CA VAL A 38 -23.61 0.43 1.90
C VAL A 38 -22.49 1.21 2.57
N GLU A 39 -22.89 2.21 3.36
CA GLU A 39 -21.95 3.02 4.15
C GLU A 39 -21.71 2.42 5.55
N GLY A 40 -20.44 2.44 5.98
CA GLY A 40 -20.03 2.00 7.31
C GLY A 40 -20.15 0.48 7.52
N HIS A 41 -20.05 0.04 8.78
CA HIS A 41 -19.97 -1.38 9.14
C HIS A 41 -21.35 -2.01 9.48
N ASN A 42 -22.43 -1.53 8.87
CA ASN A 42 -23.78 -2.00 9.16
C ASN A 42 -24.23 -3.10 8.17
N HIS A 43 -23.42 -4.14 8.07
CA HIS A 43 -23.66 -5.32 7.23
C HIS A 43 -23.25 -6.59 8.01
N ASP A 44 -23.68 -7.74 7.50
CA ASP A 44 -23.27 -9.03 8.06
C ASP A 44 -21.76 -9.24 7.96
N ALA A 45 -21.22 -10.17 8.75
CA ALA A 45 -19.80 -10.49 8.71
C ALA A 45 -19.37 -10.91 7.30
N VAL A 46 -18.28 -10.33 6.81
CA VAL A 46 -17.67 -10.69 5.54
C VAL A 46 -16.71 -11.85 5.77
N GLU A 47 -16.99 -12.99 5.14
CA GLU A 47 -16.18 -14.20 5.26
C GLU A 47 -14.90 -14.08 4.42
N THR A 48 -13.79 -14.55 4.99
CA THR A 48 -12.52 -14.64 4.27
C THR A 48 -12.50 -15.86 3.36
N THR A 49 -11.85 -15.74 2.21
CA THR A 49 -11.72 -16.81 1.21
C THR A 49 -10.24 -17.11 0.99
N ASP A 50 -9.93 -18.21 0.32
CA ASP A 50 -8.54 -18.55 -0.04
C ASP A 50 -7.89 -17.50 -0.95
N GLU A 51 -8.68 -16.80 -1.76
CA GLU A 51 -8.22 -15.69 -2.59
C GLU A 51 -7.81 -14.48 -1.71
N HIS A 52 -8.64 -14.11 -0.73
CA HIS A 52 -8.30 -13.09 0.26
C HIS A 52 -7.01 -13.45 1.01
N ARG A 53 -6.85 -14.71 1.41
CA ARG A 53 -5.62 -15.20 2.08
C ARG A 53 -4.40 -15.14 1.18
N THR A 54 -4.55 -15.43 -0.12
CA THR A 54 -3.45 -15.36 -1.09
C THR A 54 -2.97 -13.93 -1.25
N LEU A 55 -3.90 -12.98 -1.45
CA LEU A 55 -3.58 -11.56 -1.53
C LEU A 55 -2.96 -11.03 -0.22
N ALA A 56 -3.51 -11.43 0.92
CA ALA A 56 -3.01 -11.05 2.24
C ALA A 56 -1.59 -11.57 2.49
N THR A 57 -1.29 -12.81 2.09
CA THR A 57 0.04 -13.39 2.21
C THR A 57 1.07 -12.52 1.50
N ARG A 58 0.77 -12.12 0.25
CA ARG A 58 1.64 -11.24 -0.53
C ARG A 58 1.84 -9.89 0.14
N ARG A 59 0.75 -9.22 0.56
CA ARG A 59 0.81 -7.89 1.20
C ARG A 59 1.56 -7.90 2.52
N VAL A 60 1.23 -8.83 3.43
CA VAL A 60 1.89 -8.92 4.75
C VAL A 60 3.37 -9.24 4.57
N LYS A 61 3.71 -10.18 3.69
CA LYS A 61 5.10 -10.57 3.44
C LYS A 61 5.93 -9.39 2.91
N LEU A 62 5.45 -8.71 1.87
CA LEU A 62 6.16 -7.57 1.30
C LEU A 62 6.21 -6.39 2.28
N GLY A 63 5.11 -6.08 2.97
CA GLY A 63 5.07 -5.01 3.96
C GLY A 63 6.06 -5.22 5.10
N LEU A 64 6.13 -6.43 5.66
CA LEU A 64 7.11 -6.78 6.70
C LEU A 64 8.55 -6.69 6.18
N PHE A 65 8.80 -7.14 4.94
CA PHE A 65 10.12 -7.05 4.32
C PHE A 65 10.57 -5.59 4.13
N LEU A 66 9.71 -4.74 3.56
CA LEU A 66 10.02 -3.33 3.33
C LEU A 66 10.21 -2.57 4.65
N ALA A 67 9.38 -2.86 5.66
CA ALA A 67 9.52 -2.29 7.01
C ALA A 67 10.87 -2.65 7.65
N GLU A 68 11.27 -3.92 7.60
CA GLU A 68 12.54 -4.39 8.14
C GLU A 68 13.74 -3.81 7.37
N LEU A 69 13.64 -3.72 6.04
CA LEU A 69 14.69 -3.13 5.21
C LEU A 69 14.85 -1.64 5.51
N GLY A 70 13.77 -0.87 5.53
CA GLY A 70 13.82 0.56 5.84
C GLY A 70 14.35 0.82 7.24
N THR A 71 14.00 -0.02 8.22
CA THR A 71 14.56 0.05 9.59
C THR A 71 16.06 -0.18 9.58
N LYS A 72 16.54 -1.25 8.93
CA LYS A 72 17.98 -1.57 8.82
C LYS A 72 18.80 -0.52 8.08
N LYS A 73 18.16 0.24 7.19
CA LYS A 73 18.79 1.30 6.40
C LYS A 73 18.54 2.69 6.95
N GLU A 74 17.90 2.78 8.12
CA GLU A 74 17.57 4.03 8.80
C GLU A 74 16.80 5.01 7.89
N ILE A 75 15.99 4.45 6.98
CA ILE A 75 15.13 5.24 6.10
C ILE A 75 14.04 5.86 6.95
N THR A 76 13.85 7.16 6.82
CA THR A 76 12.85 7.91 7.57
C THR A 76 12.13 8.88 6.65
N VAL A 77 10.84 9.08 6.93
CA VAL A 77 10.05 10.14 6.31
C VAL A 77 10.28 11.42 7.10
N SER A 78 10.75 12.46 6.42
CA SER A 78 11.02 13.76 7.02
C SER A 78 9.73 14.51 7.34
N ASP A 79 9.83 15.46 8.28
CA ASP A 79 8.69 16.32 8.62
C ASP A 79 8.19 17.13 7.41
N THR A 80 9.10 17.53 6.52
CA THR A 80 8.75 18.26 5.29
C THR A 80 7.92 17.40 4.35
N GLU A 81 8.32 16.15 4.12
CA GLU A 81 7.55 15.20 3.29
C GLU A 81 6.17 14.93 3.91
N MET A 82 6.12 14.74 5.23
CA MET A 82 4.84 14.60 5.94
C MET A 82 3.95 15.82 5.77
N GLN A 83 4.48 17.04 5.96
CA GLN A 83 3.70 18.27 5.78
C GLN A 83 3.17 18.41 4.35
N GLN A 84 3.99 18.10 3.35
CA GLN A 84 3.59 18.15 1.95
C GLN A 84 2.48 17.12 1.64
N ALA A 85 2.60 15.89 2.12
CA ALA A 85 1.58 14.87 1.93
C ALA A 85 0.26 15.22 2.63
N VAL A 86 0.31 15.75 3.86
CA VAL A 86 -0.90 16.24 4.56
C VAL A 86 -1.54 17.39 3.78
N MET A 87 -0.73 18.32 3.23
CA MET A 87 -1.24 19.40 2.38
C MET A 87 -1.94 18.87 1.11
N GLN A 88 -1.34 17.89 0.44
CA GLN A 88 -1.92 17.28 -0.76
C GLN A 88 -3.23 16.55 -0.44
N GLN A 89 -3.28 15.79 0.65
CA GLN A 89 -4.50 15.09 1.07
C GLN A 89 -5.60 16.08 1.48
N ALA A 90 -5.25 17.19 2.14
CA ALA A 90 -6.21 18.22 2.52
C ALA A 90 -6.90 18.87 1.30
N GLN A 91 -6.24 18.93 0.14
CA GLN A 91 -6.83 19.48 -1.09
C GLN A 91 -8.03 18.65 -1.59
N GLN A 92 -8.17 17.39 -1.17
CA GLN A 92 -9.32 16.54 -1.47
C GLN A 92 -10.58 16.96 -0.67
N TYR A 93 -10.44 17.86 0.31
CA TYR A 93 -11.54 18.33 1.17
C TYR A 93 -11.71 19.87 1.13
N PRO A 94 -12.15 20.45 -0.01
CA PRO A 94 -12.30 21.90 -0.16
C PRO A 94 -13.23 22.51 0.88
N GLY A 95 -12.78 23.57 1.55
CA GLY A 95 -13.53 24.27 2.60
C GLY A 95 -13.53 23.59 3.98
N GLN A 96 -12.89 22.42 4.10
CA GLN A 96 -12.70 21.67 5.35
C GLN A 96 -11.23 21.42 5.69
N GLU A 97 -10.31 22.07 4.98
CA GLU A 97 -8.86 21.83 5.08
C GLU A 97 -8.38 22.00 6.52
N ARG A 98 -8.83 23.05 7.22
CA ARG A 98 -8.46 23.28 8.63
C ARG A 98 -8.93 22.15 9.55
N GLN A 99 -10.14 21.63 9.35
CA GLN A 99 -10.67 20.53 10.16
C GLN A 99 -9.89 19.24 9.89
N PHE A 100 -9.52 18.99 8.63
CA PHE A 100 -8.65 17.88 8.25
C PHE A 100 -7.29 17.96 8.95
N TYR A 101 -6.63 19.13 8.94
CA TYR A 101 -5.36 19.30 9.66
C TYR A 101 -5.48 19.03 11.15
N GLU A 102 -6.52 19.58 11.80
CA GLU A 102 -6.75 19.36 13.23
C GLU A 102 -7.03 17.88 13.54
N PHE A 103 -7.72 17.17 12.64
CA PHE A 103 -7.96 15.74 12.75
C PHE A 103 -6.64 14.95 12.65
N ILE A 104 -5.84 15.18 11.61
CA ILE A 104 -4.56 14.49 11.42
C ILE A 104 -3.61 14.77 12.59
N GLN A 105 -3.54 16.01 13.07
CA GLN A 105 -2.67 16.38 14.20
C GLN A 105 -3.04 15.66 15.50
N LYS A 106 -4.34 15.42 15.73
CA LYS A 106 -4.83 14.76 16.95
C LYS A 106 -4.91 13.24 16.83
N ASN A 107 -4.76 12.69 15.63
CA ASN A 107 -4.92 11.29 15.35
C ASN A 107 -3.62 10.68 14.83
N GLU A 108 -2.84 10.10 15.75
CA GLU A 108 -1.58 9.43 15.42
C GLU A 108 -1.77 8.31 14.38
N GLN A 109 -2.88 7.56 14.45
CA GLN A 109 -3.18 6.52 13.48
C GLN A 109 -3.37 7.09 12.07
N ALA A 110 -4.11 8.19 11.94
CA ALA A 110 -4.28 8.86 10.65
C ALA A 110 -2.96 9.42 10.11
N LEU A 111 -2.10 9.93 11.00
CA LEU A 111 -0.76 10.38 10.61
C LEU A 111 0.10 9.21 10.11
N GLN A 112 0.02 8.03 10.74
CA GLN A 112 0.72 6.83 10.29
C GLN A 112 0.20 6.32 8.95
N GLN A 113 -1.10 6.42 8.68
CA GLN A 113 -1.67 6.07 7.38
C GLN A 113 -1.13 6.95 6.24
N ILE A 114 -0.82 8.22 6.52
CA ILE A 114 -0.15 9.11 5.54
C ILE A 114 1.34 8.78 5.44
N ARG A 115 1.99 8.44 6.56
CA ARG A 115 3.42 8.14 6.60
C ARG A 115 3.77 6.84 5.89
N ALA A 116 2.98 5.79 6.07
CA ALA A 116 3.25 4.45 5.56
C ALA A 116 3.55 4.40 4.05
N PRO A 117 2.72 4.97 3.15
CA PRO A 117 3.02 4.97 1.72
C PRO A 117 4.28 5.77 1.39
N LEU A 118 4.53 6.92 2.04
CA LEU A 118 5.75 7.69 1.82
C LEU A 118 7.00 6.91 2.24
N PHE A 119 6.91 6.16 3.33
CA PHE A 119 7.99 5.30 3.77
C PHE A 119 8.23 4.16 2.79
N GLU A 120 7.16 3.51 2.32
CA GLU A 120 7.23 2.45 1.32
C GLU A 120 7.91 2.94 0.03
N ASP A 121 7.47 4.09 -0.51
CA ASP A 121 8.05 4.70 -1.70
C ASP A 121 9.56 4.93 -1.53
N LYS A 122 9.99 5.46 -0.38
CA LYS A 122 11.42 5.69 -0.10
C LYS A 122 12.23 4.40 0.00
N VAL A 123 11.65 3.33 0.55
CA VAL A 123 12.31 2.02 0.59
C VAL A 123 12.43 1.44 -0.82
N VAL A 124 11.38 1.60 -1.64
CA VAL A 124 11.39 1.20 -3.05
C VAL A 124 12.44 1.95 -3.84
N ASP A 125 12.50 3.28 -3.70
CA ASP A 125 13.52 4.11 -4.34
C ASP A 125 14.92 3.67 -3.95
N TYR A 126 15.15 3.38 -2.66
CA TYR A 126 16.43 2.84 -2.19
C TYR A 126 16.79 1.50 -2.83
N ILE A 127 15.81 0.58 -3.00
CA ILE A 127 16.05 -0.68 -3.70
C ILE A 127 16.43 -0.43 -5.16
N LEU A 128 15.73 0.50 -5.82
CA LEU A 128 15.99 0.84 -7.23
C LEU A 128 17.34 1.51 -7.44
N GLU A 129 17.80 2.34 -6.51
CA GLU A 129 19.15 2.93 -6.52
C GLU A 129 20.27 1.88 -6.47
N LEU A 130 20.00 0.73 -5.86
CA LEU A 130 20.94 -0.40 -5.79
C LEU A 130 20.79 -1.40 -6.93
N ALA A 131 19.70 -1.31 -7.70
CA ALA A 131 19.41 -2.22 -8.79
C ALA A 131 20.07 -1.77 -10.11
N ASP A 132 20.40 -2.73 -10.96
CA ASP A 132 20.78 -2.43 -12.34
C ASP A 132 19.54 -2.05 -13.15
N VAL A 133 19.27 -0.75 -13.27
CA VAL A 133 18.14 -0.21 -14.01
C VAL A 133 18.55 0.06 -15.47
N SER A 134 17.80 -0.48 -16.41
CA SER A 134 18.00 -0.26 -17.85
C SER A 134 16.76 0.36 -18.50
N GLU A 135 16.97 1.33 -19.38
CA GLU A 135 15.89 1.89 -20.20
C GLU A 135 15.62 1.02 -21.44
N LYS A 136 14.35 0.76 -21.72
CA LYS A 136 13.90 0.08 -22.94
C LYS A 136 12.95 0.99 -23.70
N THR A 137 13.35 1.44 -24.89
CA THR A 137 12.42 2.10 -25.81
C THR A 137 11.40 1.08 -26.33
N VAL A 138 10.13 1.39 -26.16
CA VAL A 138 9.00 0.59 -26.65
C VAL A 138 8.07 1.49 -27.46
N ASN A 139 7.36 0.90 -28.42
CA ASN A 139 6.30 1.60 -29.14
C ASN A 139 4.97 1.53 -28.35
N LYS A 140 3.94 2.23 -28.84
CA LYS A 140 2.63 2.30 -28.18
C LYS A 140 2.00 0.91 -28.00
N ASP A 141 2.04 0.08 -29.04
CA ASP A 141 1.38 -1.23 -29.04
C ASP A 141 2.09 -2.19 -28.06
N GLU A 142 3.43 -2.12 -28.01
CA GLU A 142 4.23 -2.86 -27.03
C GLU A 142 3.98 -2.39 -25.60
N LEU A 143 3.84 -1.08 -25.37
CA LEU A 143 3.50 -0.56 -24.05
C LEU A 143 2.10 -0.99 -23.63
N GLN A 144 1.12 -0.91 -24.53
CA GLN A 144 -0.24 -1.35 -24.28
C GLN A 144 -0.28 -2.84 -23.92
N ALA A 145 0.34 -3.69 -24.73
CA ALA A 145 0.42 -5.13 -24.46
C ALA A 145 1.11 -5.43 -23.13
N ALA A 146 2.14 -4.65 -22.76
CA ALA A 146 2.82 -4.81 -21.48
C ALA A 146 1.97 -4.36 -20.28
N ILE A 147 1.08 -3.37 -20.44
CA ILE A 147 0.14 -2.94 -19.41
C ILE A 147 -1.00 -3.95 -19.25
N GLU A 148 -1.55 -4.45 -20.37
CA GLU A 148 -2.59 -5.49 -20.36
C GLU A 148 -2.08 -6.75 -19.66
N ALA A 149 -0.86 -7.19 -19.96
CA ALA A 149 -0.22 -8.31 -19.29
C ALA A 149 0.08 -8.10 -17.80
N LEU A 150 -0.02 -6.87 -17.27
CA LEU A 150 0.12 -6.57 -15.84
C LEU A 150 -1.21 -6.54 -15.08
N GLY A 151 -2.35 -6.48 -15.79
CA GLY A 151 -3.69 -6.41 -15.21
C GLY A 151 -4.42 -7.77 -15.09
N ASP A 152 -3.83 -8.83 -15.64
CA ASP A 152 -4.37 -10.19 -15.61
C ASP A 152 -3.83 -11.04 -14.42
N ASP A 153 -3.07 -10.45 -13.50
CA ASP A 153 -2.51 -11.07 -12.27
C ASP A 153 -3.11 -10.51 -10.98
#